data_AF-A0A645EQY5-F1
#
_entry.id   AF-A0A645EQY5-F1
#
_cell.length_a   1.000
_cell.length_b   1.000
_cell.length_c   1.000
_cell.angle_alpha   90.00
_cell.angle_beta   90.00
_cell.angle_gamma   90.00
#
_symmetry.space_group_name_H-M   'P 1'
#
loop_
_entity.id
_entity.type
_entity.pdbx_description
1 polymer ?
#
loop_
_entity_poly.entity_id
_entity_poly.type
_entity_poly.pdbx_seq_one_letter_code
_entity_poly.pdbx_strand_id
1 'polypeptide(L)'
;MARLREITLEAGYGRVQTWIQSGNLLLESEKDKEETAEHIRRLIRDRIGPDLAVIIRSPEEILRALRECPFQTGFLPERVFYAFPQSPLTTEAISGLQALVFDGEEELRFGPGCLYLYIPGNAARTRLNNPLLERTGKTAFTTRNLNTLSRLVQMSSGSGEPPESKV
;
A
#
# COMPACT_ATOMS: atom_id res chain seq x y z
N MET A 1 -13.56 2.72 -9.81
CA MET A 1 -12.77 1.47 -9.94
C MET A 1 -13.07 0.70 -11.22
N ALA A 2 -14.33 0.52 -11.64
CA ALA A 2 -14.65 -0.11 -12.94
C ALA A 2 -13.87 0.52 -14.11
N ARG A 3 -13.89 1.86 -14.19
CA ARG A 3 -13.13 2.61 -15.21
C ARG A 3 -11.62 2.35 -15.18
N LEU A 4 -11.02 2.23 -14.00
CA LEU A 4 -9.59 1.90 -13.86
C LEU A 4 -9.30 0.52 -14.45
N ARG A 5 -10.13 -0.48 -14.12
CA ARG A 5 -10.00 -1.83 -14.67
C ARG A 5 -10.08 -1.82 -16.20
N GLU A 6 -11.06 -1.11 -16.76
CA GLU A 6 -11.26 -0.99 -18.22
C GLU A 6 -10.03 -0.40 -18.91
N ILE A 7 -9.56 0.78 -18.48
CA ILE A 7 -8.43 1.45 -19.16
C ILE A 7 -7.13 0.65 -19.04
N THR A 8 -6.96 -0.11 -17.94
CA THR A 8 -5.80 -0.98 -17.76
C THR A 8 -5.87 -2.20 -18.69
N LEU A 9 -7.06 -2.79 -18.90
CA LEU A 9 -7.26 -3.85 -19.89
C LEU A 9 -7.04 -3.33 -21.33
N GLU A 10 -7.60 -2.16 -21.66
CA GLU A 10 -7.41 -1.50 -22.97
C GLU A 10 -5.92 -1.23 -23.25
N ALA A 11 -5.13 -0.96 -22.21
CA ALA A 11 -3.69 -0.75 -22.31
C ALA A 11 -2.86 -2.04 -22.45
N GLY A 12 -3.51 -3.21 -22.52
CA GLY A 12 -2.87 -4.50 -22.81
C GLY A 12 -2.36 -5.27 -21.58
N TYR A 13 -2.69 -4.84 -20.36
CA TYR A 13 -2.31 -5.57 -19.15
C TYR A 13 -3.16 -6.84 -18.95
N GLY A 14 -2.52 -7.90 -18.44
CA GLY A 14 -3.17 -9.18 -18.15
C GLY A 14 -3.83 -9.23 -16.77
N ARG A 15 -4.74 -10.20 -16.59
CA ARG A 15 -5.40 -10.56 -15.31
C ARG A 15 -5.84 -9.38 -14.44
N VAL A 16 -6.37 -8.33 -15.06
CA VAL A 16 -6.70 -7.09 -14.38
C VAL A 16 -7.91 -7.27 -13.46
N GLN A 17 -7.70 -7.04 -12.16
CA GLN A 17 -8.74 -7.09 -11.14
C GLN A 17 -8.63 -5.88 -10.21
N THR A 18 -9.75 -5.45 -9.62
CA THR A 18 -9.75 -4.38 -8.61
C THR A 18 -10.33 -4.91 -7.31
N TRP A 19 -9.82 -4.43 -6.18
CA TRP A 19 -10.35 -4.76 -4.86
C TRP A 19 -10.87 -3.49 -4.17
N ILE A 20 -12.16 -3.52 -3.79
CA ILE A 20 -12.93 -2.42 -3.18
C ILE A 20 -12.77 -1.07 -3.92
N GLN A 21 -13.21 0.04 -3.32
CA GLN A 21 -13.11 1.37 -3.92
C GLN A 21 -11.89 2.19 -3.47
N SER A 22 -10.92 1.57 -2.79
CA SER A 22 -9.78 2.27 -2.19
C SER A 22 -8.54 2.36 -3.08
N GLY A 23 -8.67 2.16 -4.41
CA GLY A 23 -7.54 2.22 -5.34
C GLY A 23 -6.58 1.04 -5.25
N ASN A 24 -7.09 -0.19 -5.32
CA ASN A 24 -6.25 -1.38 -5.49
C ASN A 24 -6.51 -2.01 -6.87
N LEU A 25 -5.41 -2.36 -7.55
CA LEU A 25 -5.40 -2.92 -8.89
C LEU A 25 -4.39 -4.08 -8.91
N LEU A 26 -4.86 -5.27 -9.25
CA LEU A 26 -4.00 -6.39 -9.63
C LEU A 26 -3.90 -6.40 -11.15
N LEU A 27 -2.71 -6.68 -11.67
CA LEU A 27 -2.43 -6.83 -13.09
C LEU A 27 -1.19 -7.72 -13.28
N GLU A 28 -1.02 -8.24 -14.48
CA GLU A 28 0.22 -8.86 -14.95
C GLU A 28 0.92 -7.92 -15.94
N SER A 29 2.23 -7.76 -15.78
CA SER A 29 3.08 -6.90 -16.60
C SER A 29 4.40 -7.61 -16.88
N GLU A 30 4.88 -7.50 -18.12
CA GLU A 30 6.24 -7.92 -18.50
C GLU A 30 7.28 -6.80 -18.30
N LYS A 31 6.82 -5.58 -18.01
CA LYS A 31 7.66 -4.41 -17.73
C LYS A 31 8.14 -4.43 -16.28
N ASP A 32 9.20 -3.70 -16.00
CA ASP A 32 9.62 -3.47 -14.62
C ASP A 32 8.59 -2.64 -13.83
N LYS A 33 8.81 -2.51 -12.52
CA LYS A 33 7.86 -1.87 -11.60
C LYS A 33 7.72 -0.39 -11.87
N GLU A 34 8.83 0.28 -12.14
CA GLU A 34 8.92 1.72 -12.37
C GLU A 34 8.21 2.09 -13.68
N GLU A 35 8.48 1.36 -14.76
CA GLU A 35 7.82 1.52 -16.06
C GLU A 35 6.31 1.24 -15.96
N THR A 36 5.94 0.19 -15.22
CA THR A 36 4.53 -0.15 -14.99
C THR A 36 3.83 0.96 -14.20
N ALA A 37 4.46 1.47 -13.13
CA ALA A 37 3.90 2.54 -12.31
C ALA A 37 3.65 3.80 -13.13
N GLU A 38 4.65 4.24 -13.91
CA GLU A 38 4.56 5.46 -14.72
C GLU A 38 3.53 5.31 -15.85
N HIS A 39 3.43 4.14 -16.47
CA HIS A 39 2.41 3.89 -17.48
C HIS A 39 0.99 3.94 -16.89
N ILE A 40 0.75 3.26 -15.76
CA ILE A 40 -0.56 3.28 -15.09
C ILE A 40 -0.91 4.69 -14.60
N ARG A 41 0.06 5.44 -14.04
CA ARG A 41 -0.15 6.83 -13.64
C ARG A 41 -0.60 7.70 -14.82
N ARG A 42 0.08 7.62 -15.97
CA ARG A 42 -0.31 8.34 -17.18
C ARG A 42 -1.70 7.96 -17.66
N LEU A 43 -2.03 6.66 -17.66
CA LEU A 43 -3.38 6.19 -18.02
C LEU A 43 -4.46 6.78 -17.10
N ILE A 44 -4.23 6.78 -15.78
CA ILE A 44 -5.18 7.37 -14.82
C ILE A 44 -5.34 8.87 -15.10
N ARG A 45 -4.24 9.61 -15.23
CA ARG A 45 -4.27 11.05 -15.50
C ARG A 45 -5.02 11.36 -16.79
N ASP A 46 -4.69 10.68 -17.88
CA ASP A 46 -5.18 11.02 -19.22
C ASP A 46 -6.62 10.53 -19.46
N ARG A 47 -7.06 9.45 -18.78
CA ARG A 47 -8.37 8.79 -19.03
C ARG A 47 -9.36 8.91 -17.87
N ILE A 48 -8.92 9.33 -16.69
CA ILE A 48 -9.76 9.51 -15.50
C ILE A 48 -9.61 10.94 -14.95
N GLY A 49 -8.41 11.51 -14.96
CA GLY A 49 -8.14 12.91 -14.59
C GLY A 49 -7.14 13.10 -13.44
N PRO A 50 -7.21 12.33 -12.33
CA PRO A 50 -6.31 12.51 -11.20
C PRO A 50 -4.85 12.18 -11.54
N ASP A 51 -3.93 13.04 -11.11
CA ASP A 51 -2.49 12.72 -11.10
C ASP A 51 -2.12 12.13 -9.74
N LEU A 52 -2.10 10.80 -9.64
CA LEU A 52 -1.90 10.07 -8.40
C LEU A 52 -0.60 9.27 -8.43
N ALA A 53 0.05 9.17 -7.27
CA ALA A 53 1.11 8.21 -7.06
C ALA A 53 0.61 6.78 -7.31
N VAL A 54 1.40 5.99 -8.05
CA VAL A 54 1.15 4.57 -8.29
C VAL A 54 2.32 3.79 -7.71
N ILE A 55 2.02 2.87 -6.79
CA ILE A 55 3.03 2.06 -6.10
C ILE A 55 2.80 0.60 -6.50
N ILE A 56 3.80 0.01 -7.14
CA ILE A 56 3.76 -1.39 -7.59
C ILE A 56 4.45 -2.27 -6.55
N ARG A 57 3.77 -3.34 -6.14
CA ARG A 57 4.31 -4.38 -5.25
C ARG A 57 3.95 -5.75 -5.80
N SER A 58 4.91 -6.66 -5.80
CA SER A 58 4.66 -8.05 -6.15
C SER A 58 3.96 -8.79 -5.01
N PRO A 59 3.25 -9.90 -5.28
CA PRO A 59 2.67 -10.73 -4.24
C PRO A 59 3.69 -11.19 -3.19
N GLU A 60 4.92 -11.50 -3.62
CA GLU A 60 6.01 -11.97 -2.77
C GLU A 60 6.49 -10.87 -1.82
N GLU A 61 6.55 -9.61 -2.28
CA GLU A 61 6.89 -8.47 -1.43
C GLU A 61 5.83 -8.23 -0.37
N ILE A 62 4.54 -8.31 -0.74
CA ILE A 62 3.44 -8.16 0.20
C ILE A 62 3.49 -9.31 1.22
N LEU A 63 3.64 -10.55 0.77
CA LEU A 63 3.78 -11.72 1.64
C LEU A 63 4.96 -11.61 2.59
N ARG A 64 6.10 -11.07 2.13
CA ARG A 64 7.25 -10.80 2.97
C ARG A 64 6.94 -9.75 4.03
N ALA A 65 6.34 -8.62 3.65
CA ALA A 65 5.93 -7.58 4.59
C ALA A 65 4.94 -8.11 5.64
N LEU A 66 3.98 -8.94 5.24
CA LEU A 66 3.04 -9.57 6.17
C LEU A 66 3.74 -10.49 7.19
N ARG A 67 4.68 -11.32 6.73
CA ARG A 67 5.42 -12.26 7.59
C ARG A 67 6.42 -11.58 8.52
N GLU A 68 7.06 -10.52 8.06
CA GLU A 68 8.10 -9.79 8.81
C GLU A 68 7.53 -8.60 9.60
N CYS A 69 6.22 -8.56 9.81
CA CYS A 69 5.59 -7.53 10.62
C CYS A 69 6.06 -7.62 12.09
N PRO A 70 6.62 -6.54 12.66
CA PRO A 70 7.17 -6.55 14.02
C PRO A 70 6.10 -6.39 15.11
N PHE A 71 4.85 -6.06 14.76
CA PHE A 71 3.74 -5.91 15.70
C PHE A 71 3.05 -7.26 15.90
N GLN A 72 3.62 -8.06 16.80
CA GLN A 72 3.17 -9.42 17.12
C GLN A 72 2.42 -9.44 18.46
N THR A 73 2.78 -10.35 19.36
CA THR A 73 2.19 -10.51 20.69
C THR A 73 2.06 -9.18 21.42
N GLY A 74 0.86 -8.87 21.92
CA GLY A 74 0.55 -7.63 22.62
C GLY A 74 0.00 -6.50 21.75
N PHE A 75 -0.02 -6.66 20.42
CA PHE A 75 -0.60 -5.69 19.49
C PHE A 75 -1.92 -6.19 18.89
N LEU A 76 -2.83 -5.27 18.61
CA LEU A 76 -4.08 -5.54 17.91
C LEU A 76 -3.85 -5.55 16.38
N PRO A 77 -4.00 -6.67 15.66
CA PRO A 77 -3.68 -6.75 14.23
C PRO A 77 -4.50 -5.79 13.35
N GLU A 78 -5.75 -5.51 13.70
CA GLU A 78 -6.63 -4.57 12.99
C GLU A 78 -6.20 -3.10 13.14
N ARG A 79 -5.28 -2.83 14.07
CA ARG A 79 -4.67 -1.52 14.32
C ARG A 79 -3.29 -1.38 13.67
N VAL A 80 -2.84 -2.41 12.94
CA VAL A 80 -1.59 -2.42 12.20
C VAL A 80 -1.82 -2.06 10.74
N PHE A 81 -1.03 -1.11 10.25
CA PHE A 81 -1.03 -0.66 8.87
C PHE A 81 0.37 -0.75 8.27
N TYR A 82 0.41 -0.90 6.95
CA TYR A 82 1.61 -1.10 6.16
C TYR A 82 1.68 0.05 5.17
N ALA A 83 2.69 0.91 5.31
CA ALA A 83 2.92 2.06 4.45
C ALA A 83 4.07 1.75 3.48
N PHE A 84 3.73 1.60 2.21
CA PHE A 84 4.69 1.34 1.15
C PHE A 84 5.13 2.67 0.54
N PRO A 85 6.44 2.97 0.48
CA PRO A 85 6.94 4.13 -0.23
C PRO A 85 6.92 3.88 -1.75
N GLN A 86 6.74 4.95 -2.53
CA GLN A 86 6.81 4.88 -4.00
C GLN A 86 8.25 4.67 -4.48
N SER A 87 9.22 5.26 -3.79
CA SER A 87 10.64 5.15 -4.11
C SER A 87 11.44 4.69 -2.89
N PRO A 88 12.64 4.10 -3.06
CA PRO A 88 13.52 3.80 -1.95
C PRO A 88 13.76 5.03 -1.07
N LEU A 89 13.75 4.85 0.25
CA LEU A 89 14.01 5.93 1.20
C LEU A 89 15.51 6.21 1.28
N THR A 90 15.89 7.50 1.25
CA THR A 90 17.26 7.94 1.49
C THR A 90 17.65 7.81 2.96
N THR A 91 18.94 7.86 3.28
CA THR A 91 19.42 7.85 4.66
C THR A 91 18.88 9.03 5.48
N GLU A 92 18.82 10.25 4.91
CA GLU A 92 18.14 11.38 5.54
C GLU A 92 16.66 11.09 5.83
N ALA A 93 15.93 10.53 4.86
CA ALA A 93 14.51 10.24 5.01
C ALA A 93 14.27 9.20 6.13
N ILE A 94 15.09 8.15 6.17
CA ILE A 94 15.04 7.13 7.23
C ILE A 94 15.32 7.79 8.59
N SER A 95 16.38 8.58 8.70
CA SER A 95 16.76 9.25 9.95
C SER A 95 15.66 10.19 10.45
N GLY A 96 15.05 10.96 9.54
CA GLY A 96 13.94 11.85 9.87
C GLY A 96 12.69 11.10 10.33
N LEU A 97 12.37 9.97 9.70
CA LEU A 97 11.25 9.11 10.09
C LEU A 97 11.51 8.42 11.45
N GLN A 98 12.74 8.00 11.73
CA GLN A 98 13.14 7.44 13.03
C GLN A 98 13.09 8.45 14.17
N ALA A 99 13.29 9.74 13.87
CA ALA A 99 13.22 10.82 14.85
C ALA A 99 11.78 11.27 15.17
N LEU A 100 10.75 10.67 14.55
CA LEU A 100 9.36 11.00 14.85
C LEU A 100 8.97 10.52 16.24
N VAL A 101 8.37 11.43 17.02
CA VAL A 101 7.85 11.15 18.36
C VAL A 101 6.34 11.40 18.38
N PHE A 102 5.62 10.45 18.95
CA PHE A 102 4.18 10.49 19.13
C PHE A 102 3.87 10.59 20.63
N ASP A 103 2.87 11.40 20.98
CA ASP A 103 2.47 11.60 22.39
C ASP A 103 1.55 10.47 22.89
N GLY A 104 1.06 9.61 21.98
CA GLY A 104 0.21 8.47 22.26
C GLY A 104 0.91 7.13 22.10
N GLU A 105 0.13 6.06 22.11
CA GLU A 105 0.59 4.68 21.91
C GLU A 105 0.86 4.34 20.42
N GLU A 106 0.98 5.36 19.57
CA GLU A 106 1.27 5.16 18.15
C GLU A 106 2.74 4.79 17.97
N GLU A 107 2.99 3.75 17.18
CA GLU A 107 4.35 3.31 16.89
C GLU A 107 4.60 3.25 15.39
N LEU A 108 5.81 3.69 15.00
CA LEU A 108 6.33 3.53 13.65
C LEU A 108 7.54 2.60 13.70
N ARG A 109 7.50 1.50 12.96
CA ARG A 109 8.61 0.55 12.85
C ARG A 109 9.00 0.34 11.40
N PHE A 110 10.27 0.04 11.16
CA PHE A 110 10.80 -0.23 9.82
C PHE A 110 10.88 -1.73 9.57
N GLY A 111 10.68 -2.14 8.32
CA GLY A 111 11.16 -3.44 7.88
C GLY A 111 11.20 -3.56 6.36
N PRO A 112 11.15 -4.79 5.82
CA PRO A 112 11.45 -4.99 4.41
C PRO A 112 10.40 -4.37 3.50
N GLY A 113 10.82 -3.36 2.74
CA GLY A 113 10.02 -2.75 1.68
C GLY A 113 8.84 -1.88 2.14
N CYS A 114 8.59 -1.74 3.45
CA CYS A 114 7.55 -0.88 3.99
C CYS A 114 7.84 -0.41 5.42
N LEU A 115 7.10 0.62 5.85
CA LEU A 115 6.98 1.01 7.24
C LEU A 115 5.73 0.36 7.84
N TYR A 116 5.81 -0.05 9.09
CA TYR A 116 4.69 -0.56 9.86
C TYR A 116 4.23 0.51 10.84
N LEU A 117 2.93 0.77 10.86
CA LEU A 117 2.29 1.74 11.71
C LEU A 117 1.36 0.99 12.67
N TYR A 118 1.50 1.21 13.96
CA TYR A 118 0.51 0.79 14.95
C TYR A 118 -0.26 2.00 15.44
N ILE A 119 -1.58 1.96 15.29
CA ILE A 119 -2.48 3.06 15.65
C ILE A 119 -3.63 2.48 16.47
N PRO A 120 -3.46 2.30 17.79
CA PRO A 120 -4.46 1.65 18.65
C PRO A 120 -5.73 2.50 18.81
N GLY A 121 -5.56 3.82 18.80
CA GLY A 121 -6.65 4.78 18.90
C GLY A 121 -7.47 4.94 17.63
N ASN A 122 -8.15 6.08 17.52
CA ASN A 122 -8.93 6.41 16.32
C ASN A 122 -7.99 6.83 15.18
N ALA A 123 -7.92 6.03 14.12
CA ALA A 123 -7.11 6.31 12.94
C ALA A 123 -7.43 7.67 12.27
N ALA A 124 -8.65 8.19 12.41
CA ALA A 124 -9.02 9.49 11.88
C ALA A 124 -8.41 10.67 12.68
N ARG A 125 -7.89 10.43 13.88
CA ARG A 125 -7.33 11.46 14.78
C ARG A 125 -5.82 11.35 14.96
N THR A 126 -5.19 10.33 14.37
CA THR A 126 -3.76 10.10 14.55
C THR A 126 -2.91 11.09 13.75
N ARG A 127 -1.78 11.48 14.33
CA ARG A 127 -0.72 12.22 13.62
C ARG A 127 0.07 11.32 12.68
N LEU A 128 0.04 9.99 12.88
CA LEU A 128 0.75 9.01 12.07
C LEU A 128 -0.02 8.68 10.78
N ASN A 129 0.08 9.56 9.80
CA ASN A 129 -0.67 9.50 8.54
C ASN A 129 0.23 9.75 7.31
N ASN A 130 -0.30 9.49 6.11
CA ASN A 130 0.44 9.68 4.86
C ASN A 130 1.05 11.08 4.71
N PRO A 131 0.33 12.20 4.93
CA PRO A 131 0.95 13.53 4.85
C PRO A 131 2.21 13.70 5.72
N LEU A 132 2.20 13.16 6.94
CA LEU A 132 3.40 13.16 7.79
C LEU A 132 4.51 12.31 7.18
N LEU A 133 4.20 11.08 6.79
CA LEU A 133 5.17 10.16 6.20
C LEU A 133 5.78 10.71 4.91
N GLU A 134 4.99 11.33 4.04
CA GLU A 134 5.43 11.88 2.77
C GLU A 134 6.33 13.10 2.97
N ARG A 135 5.94 14.00 3.88
CA ARG A 135 6.74 15.18 4.22
C ARG A 135 8.12 14.81 4.80
N THR A 136 8.16 13.80 5.65
CA THR A 136 9.39 13.37 6.34
C THR A 136 10.21 12.42 5.47
N GLY A 137 9.56 11.44 4.84
CA GLY A 137 10.17 10.41 4.00
C GLY A 137 10.51 10.87 2.58
N LYS A 138 10.08 12.07 2.17
CA LYS A 138 10.39 12.69 0.87
C LYS A 138 9.97 11.85 -0.35
N THR A 139 8.94 11.02 -0.19
CA THR A 139 8.35 10.20 -1.26
C THR A 139 6.87 9.98 -0.96
N ALA A 140 6.06 9.66 -1.96
CA ALA A 140 4.66 9.31 -1.77
C ALA A 140 4.54 7.97 -1.00
N PHE A 141 3.49 7.83 -0.20
CA PHE A 141 3.20 6.59 0.51
C PHE A 141 1.80 6.08 0.19
N THR A 142 1.64 4.76 0.15
CA THR A 142 0.33 4.12 0.15
C THR A 142 0.22 3.24 1.38
N THR A 143 -0.75 3.55 2.23
CA THR A 143 -1.01 2.81 3.47
C THR A 143 -2.18 1.86 3.28
N ARG A 144 -2.01 0.62 3.72
CA ARG A 144 -3.02 -0.45 3.66
C ARG A 144 -3.06 -1.21 4.98
N ASN A 145 -4.23 -1.76 5.30
CA ASN A 145 -4.38 -2.64 6.45
C ASN A 145 -4.12 -4.11 6.07
N LEU A 146 -3.97 -4.95 7.09
CA LEU A 146 -3.77 -6.39 6.95
C LEU A 146 -4.82 -7.04 6.04
N ASN A 147 -6.11 -6.76 6.26
CA ASN A 147 -7.21 -7.37 5.50
C ASN A 147 -7.10 -7.10 4.00
N THR A 148 -6.78 -5.87 3.61
CA THR A 148 -6.58 -5.52 2.19
C THR A 148 -5.40 -6.28 1.61
N LEU A 149 -4.24 -6.26 2.27
CA LEU A 149 -3.04 -6.92 1.76
C LEU A 149 -3.20 -8.43 1.63
N SER A 150 -3.75 -9.08 2.66
CA SER A 150 -4.05 -10.51 2.64
C SER A 150 -4.99 -10.87 1.49
N ARG A 151 -5.99 -10.03 1.22
CA ARG A 151 -6.93 -10.25 0.12
C ARG A 151 -6.26 -10.09 -1.25
N LEU A 152 -5.40 -9.08 -1.42
CA LEU A 152 -4.66 -8.88 -2.68
C LEU A 152 -3.75 -10.07 -2.99
N VAL A 153 -3.05 -10.59 -1.98
CA VAL A 153 -2.24 -11.80 -2.12
C VAL A 153 -3.11 -12.99 -2.51
N GLN A 154 -4.23 -13.23 -1.81
CA GLN A 154 -5.13 -14.34 -2.13
C GLN A 154 -5.66 -14.26 -3.57
N MET A 155 -6.06 -13.07 -4.02
CA MET A 155 -6.54 -12.83 -5.38
C MET A 155 -5.43 -13.09 -6.43
N SER A 156 -4.16 -12.82 -6.08
CA SER A 156 -3.02 -13.04 -6.98
C SER A 156 -2.70 -14.53 -7.20
N SER A 157 -2.95 -15.39 -6.20
CA SER A 157 -2.66 -16.83 -6.26
C SER A 157 -3.76 -17.66 -6.94
N GLY A 158 -4.82 -17.05 -7.47
CA GLY A 158 -5.92 -17.74 -8.13
C GLY A 158 -6.86 -18.55 -7.20
N SER A 159 -6.68 -18.44 -5.87
CA SER A 159 -7.50 -19.12 -4.88
C SER A 159 -8.69 -18.25 -4.45
N GLY A 160 -9.73 -18.17 -5.29
CA GLY A 160 -11.05 -17.65 -4.88
C GLY A 160 -11.66 -18.60 -3.85
N GLU A 161 -12.12 -18.16 -2.68
CA GLU A 161 -13.35 -17.39 -2.48
C GLU A 161 -13.19 -16.20 -1.52
N PRO A 162 -14.08 -15.19 -1.55
CA PRO A 162 -14.14 -14.15 -0.53
C PRO A 162 -14.68 -14.71 0.80
N PRO A 163 -14.10 -14.37 1.97
CA PRO A 163 -14.88 -14.40 3.20
C PRO A 163 -16.01 -13.37 3.05
N GLU A 164 -17.23 -13.76 3.42
CA GLU A 164 -18.40 -12.89 3.41
C GLU A 164 -18.05 -11.56 4.07
N SER A 165 -18.26 -10.49 3.30
CA SER A 165 -18.29 -9.13 3.84
C SER A 165 -19.39 -9.07 4.89
N LYS A 166 -19.02 -9.17 6.17
CA LYS A 166 -19.91 -8.73 7.24
C LYS A 166 -20.06 -7.21 7.10
N VAL A 167 -21.16 -6.82 6.48
CA VAL A 167 -21.78 -5.50 6.60
C VAL A 167 -22.14 -5.26 8.06
#